data_AF-A0A6J5XAB1-F1
#
_entry.id   AF-A0A6J5XAB1-F1
#
_cell.length_a   1.000
_cell.length_b   1.000
_cell.length_c   1.000
_cell.angle_alpha   90.00
_cell.angle_beta   90.00
_cell.angle_gamma   90.00
#
_symmetry.space_group_name_H-M   'P 1'
#
loop_
_entity.id
_entity.type
_entity.pdbx_description
1 polymer ?
#
loop_
_entity_poly.entity_id
_entity_poly.type
_entity_poly.pdbx_seq_one_letter_code
_entity_poly.pdbx_strand_id
1 'polypeptide(L)' 'MILAAKYARENNVPYLGICLGMQTSVIEFARSVLSLERADSTEFDEHTPNPVVVFMPKV' A
#
# COMPACT_ATOMS: atom_id res chain seq x y z
N MET A 1 8.13 5.22 -2.27
CA MET A 1 7.54 4.19 -3.16
C MET A 1 6.07 4.46 -3.49
N ILE A 2 5.24 4.91 -2.53
CA ILE A 2 3.81 5.24 -2.76
C ILE A 2 3.60 6.23 -3.92
N LEU A 3 4.34 7.35 -3.98
CA LEU A 3 4.21 8.32 -5.10
C LEU A 3 4.57 7.72 -6.47
N ALA A 4 5.51 6.78 -6.52
CA ALA A 4 5.88 6.11 -7.77
C ALA A 4 4.79 5.10 -8.21
N ALA A 5 4.18 4.37 -7.26
CA ALA A 5 3.02 3.52 -7.54
C ALA A 5 1.83 4.34 -8.04
N LYS A 6 1.57 5.50 -7.42
CA LYS A 6 0.53 6.45 -7.85
C LYS A 6 0.77 6.93 -9.27
N TYR A 7 1.98 7.40 -9.55
CA TYR A 7 2.36 7.85 -10.89
C TYR A 7 2.15 6.73 -11.92
N ALA A 8 2.62 5.52 -11.63
CA ALA A 8 2.49 4.41 -12.57
C ALA A 8 1.02 4.05 -12.85
N ARG A 9 0.17 4.04 -11.81
CA ARG A 9 -1.28 3.82 -11.92
C ARG A 9 -1.96 4.92 -12.73
N GLU A 10 -1.66 6.19 -12.46
CA GLU A 10 -2.30 7.34 -13.12
C GLU A 10 -1.86 7.51 -14.58
N ASN A 11 -0.66 7.03 -14.93
CA ASN A 11 -0.09 7.18 -16.27
C ASN A 11 -0.10 5.88 -17.08
N ASN A 12 -0.81 4.83 -16.63
CA ASN A 12 -0.87 3.52 -17.28
C ASN A 12 0.53 2.92 -17.59
N VAL A 13 1.50 3.17 -16.71
CA VAL A 13 2.85 2.60 -16.82
C VAL A 13 2.86 1.23 -16.15
N PRO A 14 3.34 0.16 -16.84
CA PRO A 14 3.49 -1.15 -16.21
C PRO A 14 4.35 -1.06 -14.94
N TYR A 15 3.81 -1.56 -13.83
CA TYR A 15 4.44 -1.50 -12.50
C TYR A 15 4.54 -2.91 -11.89
N LEU A 16 5.74 -3.30 -11.47
CA LEU A 16 5.99 -4.53 -10.73
C LEU A 16 6.52 -4.20 -9.33
N GLY A 17 5.70 -4.45 -8.31
CA GLY A 17 6.11 -4.34 -6.91
C GLY A 17 6.50 -5.70 -6.34
N ILE A 18 7.70 -5.81 -5.76
CA ILE A 18 8.20 -7.05 -5.14
C ILE A 18 8.33 -6.84 -3.63
N CYS A 19 7.80 -7.79 -2.84
CA CYS A 19 7.82 -7.73 -1.37
C CYS A 19 7.23 -6.40 -0.86
N LEU A 20 8.04 -5.53 -0.26
CA LEU A 20 7.61 -4.19 0.16
C LEU A 20 7.04 -3.34 -0.99
N GLY A 21 7.52 -3.54 -2.22
CA GLY A 21 6.95 -2.86 -3.40
C GLY A 21 5.47 -3.19 -3.59
N MET A 22 5.08 -4.47 -3.40
CA MET A 22 3.67 -4.89 -3.44
C MET A 22 2.88 -4.28 -2.28
N GLN A 23 3.45 -4.24 -1.07
CA GLN A 23 2.77 -3.62 0.06
C GLN A 23 2.48 -2.13 -0.21
N THR A 24 3.46 -1.40 -0.75
CA THR A 24 3.31 0.03 -1.04
C THR A 24 2.32 0.32 -2.16
N SER A 25 2.13 -0.59 -3.12
CA SER A 25 1.11 -0.42 -4.16
C SER A 25 -0.30 -0.64 -3.61
N VAL A 26 -0.49 -1.61 -2.70
CA VAL A 26 -1.76 -1.81 -1.99
C VAL A 26 -2.11 -0.58 -1.14
N ILE A 27 -1.14 -0.04 -0.39
CA ILE A 27 -1.32 1.17 0.42
C ILE A 27 -1.67 2.37 -0.47
N GLU A 28 -0.98 2.57 -1.60
CA GLU A 28 -1.29 3.65 -2.53
C GLU A 28 -2.73 3.55 -3.05
N PHE A 29 -3.14 2.35 -3.48
CA PHE A 29 -4.47 2.16 -4.02
C PHE A 29 -5.55 2.42 -2.96
N ALA A 30 -5.34 1.95 -1.73
CA ALA A 30 -6.26 2.21 -0.62
C ALA A 30 -6.40 3.70 -0.32
N ARG A 31 -5.29 4.45 -0.31
CA ARG A 31 -5.28 5.90 -0.05
C ARG A 31 -5.91 6.69 -1.19
N SER A 32 -5.55 6.39 -2.43
CA SER A 32 -5.94 7.19 -3.60
C SER A 32 -7.31 6.84 -4.16
N VAL A 33 -7.62 5.54 -4.30
CA VAL A 33 -8.83 5.06 -5.01
C VAL A 33 -9.98 4.79 -4.04
N LEU A 34 -9.68 4.23 -2.87
CA LEU A 34 -10.68 3.93 -1.84
C LEU A 34 -10.84 5.06 -0.81
N SER A 35 -10.11 6.16 -0.96
CA SER A 35 -10.11 7.32 -0.05
C SER A 35 -9.83 6.98 1.42
N LEU A 36 -9.10 5.88 1.68
CA LEU A 36 -8.65 5.50 3.02
C LEU A 36 -7.31 6.20 3.31
N GLU A 37 -7.34 7.52 3.53
CA GLU A 37 -6.14 8.37 3.63
C GLU A 37 -5.11 7.86 4.65
N ARG A 38 -5.58 7.25 5.73
CA ARG A 38 -4.75 6.71 6.81
C ARG A 38 -4.39 5.23 6.65
N ALA A 39 -4.75 4.57 5.55
CA ALA A 39 -4.41 3.16 5.34
C ALA A 39 -2.90 2.95 5.32
N ASP A 40 -2.40 1.98 6.08
CA ASP A 40 -0.97 1.65 6.14
C ASP A 40 -0.75 0.17 6.49
N SER A 41 0.51 -0.25 6.48
CA SER A 41 0.94 -1.52 7.05
C SER A 41 1.10 -1.40 8.55
N THR A 42 0.75 -2.44 9.30
CA THR A 42 1.07 -2.54 10.75
C THR A 42 2.58 -2.58 11.00
N GLU A 43 3.40 -2.82 9.96
CA GLU A 43 4.86 -2.69 10.02
C GLU A 43 5.30 -1.22 10.16
N PHE A 44 4.54 -0.27 9.61
CA PHE A 44 4.87 1.17 9.63
C PHE A 44 4.05 1.97 10.64
N ASP A 45 2.76 1.68 10.77
CA ASP A 45 1.85 2.30 11.73
C ASP A 45 0.96 1.22 12.36
N GLU A 46 1.33 0.76 13.56
CA GLU A 46 0.56 -0.22 14.33
C GLU A 46 -0.83 0.31 14.75
N HIS A 47 -1.02 1.64 14.74
CA HIS A 47 -2.25 2.30 15.14
C HIS A 47 -3.05 2.85 13.95
N THR A 48 -2.73 2.41 12.72
CA THR A 48 -3.50 2.80 11.56
C THR A 48 -4.96 2.36 11.72
N PRO A 49 -5.95 3.24 11.46
CA PRO A 49 -7.35 2.85 11.49
C PRO A 49 -7.72 1.87 10.36
N ASN A 50 -6.89 1.75 9.32
CA ASN A 50 -7.13 0.91 8.16
C ASN A 50 -5.88 0.05 7.85
N PRO A 51 -5.65 -1.05 8.59
CA PRO A 51 -4.48 -1.91 8.40
C PRO A 51 -4.65 -2.79 7.16
N VAL A 52 -4.09 -2.35 6.03
CA VAL A 52 -4.22 -3.03 4.73
C VAL A 52 -3.15 -4.10 4.50
N VAL A 53 -2.05 -4.04 5.26
CA VAL A 53 -1.01 -5.05 5.32
C VAL A 53 -0.76 -5.36 6.78
N VAL A 54 -0.85 -6.65 7.16
CA VAL A 54 -0.69 -7.11 8.54
C VAL A 54 0.35 -8.21 8.62
N PHE A 55 1.03 -8.28 9.77
CA PHE A 55 1.89 -9.42 10.07
C PHE A 55 1.01 -10.65 10.39
N MET A 56 1.20 -11.73 9.63
CA MET A 56 0.49 -12.99 9.83
C MET A 56 1.50 -14.11 10.07
N PRO A 57 1.75 -14.50 11.34
CA PRO A 57 2.63 -15.63 11.64
C PRO A 57 1.99 -16.94 11.18
N LYS A 58 2.82 -17.92 10.83
CA LYS A 58 2.35 -19.29 10.59
C LYS A 58 1.97 -19.92 11.92
N VAL A 59 0.77 -20.50 12.00
CA VAL A 59 0.35 -21.39 13.10
C VAL A 59 1.02 -22.75 13.00
#